data_AF-A0A505I3U3-F1
#
_entry.id   AF-A0A505I3U3-F1
#
_cell.length_a   1.000
_cell.length_b   1.000
_cell.length_c   1.000
_cell.angle_alpha   90.00
_cell.angle_beta   90.00
_cell.angle_gamma   90.00
#
_symmetry.space_group_name_H-M   'P 1'
#
loop_
_entity.id
_entity.type
_entity.pdbx_description
1 polymer ?
#
loop_
_entity_poly.entity_id
_entity_poly.type
_entity_poly.pdbx_seq_one_letter_code
_entity_poly.pdbx_strand_id
1 'polypeptide(L)'
;MDSELSSWQKAAQAKRQAILDAIPQKWRIQRAVLPVDVTGEFIQGYLTPREIEITEADAVAITTQTTSGNWSAVEVTEAFCHRAAIAHQLVNCLHEIFFEDAIQVAKELDEHLAATGKPKGPLHGLPVSLKDQFHVKGVDTTMGYVGWIESSPQSGGE
;
A
#
# COMPACT_ATOMS: atom_id res chain seq x y z
N MET A 1 -16.78 -34.27 8.35
CA MET A 1 -17.16 -33.43 9.49
C MET A 1 -16.44 -32.12 9.28
N ASP A 2 -17.13 -31.11 8.76
CA ASP A 2 -16.59 -29.75 8.74
C ASP A 2 -16.59 -29.27 10.19
N SER A 3 -15.42 -29.22 10.83
CA SER A 3 -15.32 -28.62 12.15
C SER A 3 -15.58 -27.13 11.99
N GLU A 4 -16.59 -26.59 12.69
CA GLU A 4 -16.79 -25.14 12.74
C GLU A 4 -15.49 -24.42 13.13
N LEU A 5 -15.17 -23.35 12.41
CA LEU A 5 -14.02 -22.51 12.72
C LEU A 5 -14.16 -21.92 14.13
N SER A 6 -13.09 -22.01 14.91
CA SER A 6 -12.98 -21.33 16.20
C SER A 6 -13.04 -19.80 16.03
N SER A 7 -13.32 -19.07 17.12
CA SER A 7 -13.48 -17.61 17.09
C SER A 7 -12.26 -16.88 16.52
N TRP A 8 -11.04 -17.28 16.91
CA TRP A 8 -9.81 -16.66 16.41
C TRP A 8 -9.59 -16.95 14.91
N GLN A 9 -9.98 -18.13 14.42
CA GLN A 9 -9.89 -18.46 13.00
C GLN A 9 -10.86 -17.61 12.18
N LYS A 10 -12.07 -17.38 12.70
CA LYS A 10 -13.06 -16.48 12.09
C LYS A 10 -12.53 -15.05 12.02
N ALA A 11 -11.96 -14.52 13.11
CA ALA A 11 -11.34 -13.19 13.14
C ALA A 11 -10.18 -13.05 12.14
N ALA A 12 -9.26 -14.02 12.12
CA ALA A 12 -8.14 -14.03 11.17
C ALA A 12 -8.60 -14.17 9.70
N GLN A 13 -9.67 -14.92 9.44
CA GLN A 13 -10.27 -15.01 8.11
C GLN A 13 -10.93 -13.69 7.70
N ALA A 14 -11.70 -13.06 8.59
CA ALA A 14 -12.33 -11.78 8.33
C ALA A 14 -11.29 -10.69 8.04
N LYS A 15 -10.20 -10.61 8.83
CA LYS A 15 -9.14 -9.63 8.59
C LYS A 15 -8.44 -9.84 7.24
N ARG A 16 -8.07 -11.07 6.90
CA ARG A 16 -7.48 -11.38 5.57
C ARG A 16 -8.44 -11.01 4.44
N GLN A 17 -9.72 -11.31 4.60
CA GLN A 17 -10.72 -10.96 3.59
C GLN A 17 -10.86 -9.44 3.44
N ALA A 18 -10.88 -8.69 4.55
CA ALA A 18 -10.93 -7.23 4.51
C ALA A 18 -9.72 -6.62 3.79
N ILE A 19 -8.51 -7.15 4.00
CA ILE A 19 -7.30 -6.69 3.28
C ILE A 19 -7.43 -6.98 1.77
N LEU A 20 -7.89 -8.17 1.38
CA LEU A 20 -8.13 -8.50 -0.03
C LEU A 20 -9.23 -7.64 -0.66
N ASP A 21 -10.27 -7.31 0.11
CA ASP A 21 -11.38 -6.47 -0.33
C ASP A 21 -10.96 -5.01 -0.52
N ALA A 22 -9.97 -4.54 0.24
CA ALA A 22 -9.35 -3.23 0.07
C ALA A 22 -8.54 -3.09 -1.24
N ILE A 23 -8.23 -4.19 -1.94
CA ILE A 23 -7.58 -4.14 -3.26
C ILE A 23 -8.63 -3.78 -4.33
N PRO A 24 -8.44 -2.64 -5.05
CA PRO A 24 -9.31 -2.26 -6.16
C PRO A 24 -9.44 -3.35 -7.21
N GLN A 25 -10.64 -3.53 -7.76
CA GLN A 25 -10.90 -4.59 -8.76
C GLN A 25 -9.96 -4.50 -9.97
N LYS A 26 -9.59 -3.28 -10.40
CA LYS A 26 -8.65 -3.05 -11.50
C LYS A 26 -7.24 -3.59 -11.26
N TRP A 27 -6.86 -3.86 -10.02
CA TRP A 27 -5.53 -4.36 -9.61
C TRP A 27 -5.57 -5.83 -9.19
N ARG A 28 -6.72 -6.49 -9.29
CA ARG A 28 -6.84 -7.91 -8.93
C ARG A 28 -6.27 -8.78 -10.05
N ILE A 29 -5.33 -9.64 -9.70
CA ILE A 29 -4.69 -10.55 -10.64
C ILE A 29 -5.47 -11.87 -10.70
N GLN A 30 -5.47 -12.52 -11.86
CA GLN A 30 -5.93 -13.90 -11.93
C GLN A 30 -4.91 -14.80 -11.25
N ARG A 31 -5.40 -15.77 -10.50
CA ARG A 31 -4.55 -16.66 -9.68
C ARG A 31 -3.62 -17.48 -10.57
N ALA A 32 -2.35 -17.09 -10.61
CA ALA A 32 -1.30 -17.77 -11.35
C ALA A 32 -0.63 -18.86 -10.49
N VAL A 33 0.02 -19.83 -11.16
CA VAL A 33 0.98 -20.72 -10.49
C VAL A 33 2.16 -19.85 -10.05
N LEU A 34 2.42 -19.83 -8.75
CA LEU A 34 3.47 -18.99 -8.19
C LEU A 34 4.84 -19.62 -8.43
N PRO A 35 5.81 -18.88 -9.00
CA PRO A 35 7.22 -19.28 -8.96
C PRO A 35 7.76 -19.20 -7.52
N VAL A 36 8.96 -19.73 -7.32
CA VAL A 36 9.69 -19.58 -6.04
C VAL A 36 10.03 -18.12 -5.76
N ASP A 37 10.38 -17.36 -6.81
CA ASP A 37 10.71 -15.95 -6.73
C ASP A 37 9.70 -15.14 -7.56
N VAL A 38 8.96 -14.26 -6.90
CA VAL A 38 7.95 -13.38 -7.50
C VAL A 38 8.49 -11.98 -7.80
N THR A 39 9.78 -11.72 -7.58
CA THR A 39 10.41 -10.42 -7.82
C THR A 39 10.84 -10.25 -9.29
N GLY A 40 11.42 -9.09 -9.61
CA GLY A 40 11.96 -8.80 -10.95
C GLY A 40 10.95 -8.95 -12.07
N GLU A 41 11.33 -9.67 -13.12
CA GLU A 41 10.53 -9.84 -14.35
C GLU A 41 9.14 -10.43 -14.09
N PHE A 42 8.99 -11.27 -13.07
CA PHE A 42 7.70 -11.91 -12.79
C PHE A 42 6.63 -10.89 -12.39
N ILE A 43 6.93 -10.03 -11.40
CA ILE A 43 5.97 -8.98 -10.98
C ILE A 43 5.85 -7.89 -12.04
N GLN A 44 6.93 -7.58 -12.77
CA GLN A 44 6.92 -6.61 -13.86
C GLN A 44 5.95 -7.01 -14.99
N GLY A 45 5.70 -8.31 -15.20
CA GLY A 45 4.72 -8.80 -16.16
C GLY A 45 3.27 -8.34 -15.90
N TYR A 46 2.97 -7.80 -14.72
CA TYR A 46 1.67 -7.24 -14.35
C TYR A 46 1.62 -5.70 -14.39
N LEU A 47 2.75 -5.05 -14.67
CA LEU A 47 2.91 -3.60 -14.61
C LEU A 47 3.06 -3.01 -16.02
N THR A 48 2.65 -1.76 -16.18
CA THR A 48 2.96 -0.98 -17.37
C THR A 48 4.44 -0.57 -17.39
N PRO A 49 5.03 -0.27 -18.56
CA PRO A 49 6.42 0.22 -18.63
C PRO A 49 6.67 1.46 -17.76
N ARG A 50 5.66 2.34 -17.62
CA ARG A 50 5.74 3.53 -16.78
C ARG A 50 5.76 3.21 -15.30
N GLU A 51 4.94 2.26 -14.86
CA GLU A 51 4.96 1.79 -13.46
C GLU A 51 6.29 1.10 -13.13
N ILE A 52 6.86 0.36 -14.07
CA ILE A 52 8.20 -0.24 -13.91
C ILE A 52 9.24 0.86 -13.75
N GLU A 53 9.27 1.86 -14.64
CA GLU A 53 10.20 3.00 -14.56
C GLU A 53 10.13 3.69 -13.19
N ILE A 54 8.92 3.95 -12.69
CA ILE A 54 8.70 4.62 -11.41
C ILE A 54 9.13 3.74 -10.23
N THR A 55 8.72 2.47 -10.22
CA THR A 55 8.89 1.58 -9.06
C THR A 55 10.27 0.92 -8.97
N GLU A 56 11.07 1.00 -10.04
CA GLU A 56 12.50 0.62 -10.04
C GLU A 56 13.43 1.82 -9.76
N ALA A 57 12.90 3.05 -9.72
CA ALA A 57 13.67 4.23 -9.35
C ALA A 57 13.99 4.24 -7.84
N ASP A 58 15.18 4.73 -7.49
CA ASP A 58 15.53 4.92 -6.09
C ASP A 58 14.83 6.14 -5.47
N ALA A 59 14.86 6.24 -4.14
CA ALA A 59 14.20 7.32 -3.42
C ALA A 59 14.73 8.73 -3.79
N VAL A 60 16.00 8.85 -4.19
CA VAL A 60 16.61 10.13 -4.57
C VAL A 60 16.07 10.57 -5.93
N ALA A 61 15.98 9.65 -6.89
CA ALA A 61 15.38 9.87 -8.19
C ALA A 61 13.89 10.23 -8.05
N ILE A 62 13.12 9.48 -7.26
CA ILE A 62 11.70 9.76 -7.03
C ILE A 62 11.52 11.15 -6.46
N THR A 63 12.20 11.47 -5.35
CA THR A 63 12.08 12.79 -4.71
C THR A 63 12.54 13.93 -5.62
N THR A 64 13.57 13.72 -6.44
CA THR A 64 14.00 14.73 -7.42
C THR A 64 12.93 14.96 -8.49
N GLN A 65 12.31 13.90 -9.00
CA GLN A 65 11.29 14.00 -10.04
C GLN A 65 9.97 14.61 -9.53
N THR A 66 9.56 14.26 -8.30
CA THR A 66 8.33 14.80 -7.70
C THR A 66 8.51 16.24 -7.23
N THR A 67 9.64 16.59 -6.62
CA THR A 67 9.90 17.98 -6.16
C THR A 67 10.09 18.96 -7.31
N SER A 68 10.53 18.49 -8.48
CA SER A 68 10.62 19.30 -9.70
C SER A 68 9.30 19.38 -10.49
N GLY A 69 8.30 18.56 -10.13
CA GLY A 69 7.03 18.45 -10.84
C GLY A 69 7.11 17.70 -12.18
N ASN A 70 8.24 17.02 -12.46
CA ASN A 70 8.36 16.17 -13.65
C ASN A 70 7.45 14.94 -13.54
N TRP A 71 7.34 14.37 -12.34
CA TRP A 71 6.42 13.29 -11.99
C TRP A 71 5.45 13.83 -10.95
N SER A 72 4.16 13.49 -11.07
CA SER A 72 3.19 13.80 -10.02
C SER A 72 3.36 12.89 -8.80
N ALA A 73 3.05 13.36 -7.61
CA ALA A 73 2.96 12.51 -6.42
C ALA A 73 1.88 11.44 -6.60
N VAL A 74 0.77 11.76 -7.29
CA VAL A 74 -0.32 10.82 -7.57
C VAL A 74 0.16 9.66 -8.45
N GLU A 75 0.83 9.91 -9.58
CA GLU A 75 1.29 8.81 -10.46
C GLU A 75 2.28 7.88 -9.74
N VAL A 76 3.16 8.46 -8.91
CA VAL A 76 4.15 7.70 -8.15
C VAL A 76 3.42 6.84 -7.12
N THR A 77 2.49 7.42 -6.38
CA THR A 77 1.72 6.70 -5.36
C THR A 77 0.88 5.60 -5.97
N GLU A 78 0.19 5.84 -7.09
CA GLU A 78 -0.61 4.83 -7.78
C GLU A 78 0.25 3.66 -8.30
N ALA A 79 1.42 3.93 -8.87
CA ALA A 79 2.33 2.89 -9.35
C ALA A 79 2.82 1.97 -8.22
N PHE A 80 3.20 2.56 -7.08
CA PHE A 80 3.60 1.79 -5.89
C PHE A 80 2.43 1.04 -5.27
N CYS A 81 1.24 1.63 -5.19
CA CYS A 81 0.04 0.97 -4.68
C CYS A 81 -0.35 -0.23 -5.55
N HIS A 82 -0.31 -0.09 -6.88
CA HIS A 82 -0.60 -1.18 -7.80
C HIS A 82 0.40 -2.34 -7.63
N ARG A 83 1.71 -2.04 -7.64
CA ARG A 83 2.76 -3.06 -7.42
C ARG A 83 2.62 -3.74 -6.06
N ALA A 84 2.30 -2.98 -5.00
CA ALA A 84 2.08 -3.53 -3.67
C ALA A 84 0.83 -4.43 -3.61
N ALA A 85 -0.25 -4.07 -4.30
CA ALA A 85 -1.45 -4.89 -4.40
C ALA A 85 -1.18 -6.23 -5.10
N ILE A 86 -0.39 -6.22 -6.18
CA ILE A 86 0.05 -7.44 -6.87
C ILE A 86 0.89 -8.30 -5.92
N ALA A 87 1.93 -7.71 -5.30
CA ALA A 87 2.79 -8.42 -4.36
C ALA A 87 1.99 -9.05 -3.21
N HIS A 88 1.01 -8.34 -2.64
CA HIS A 88 0.18 -8.88 -1.58
C HIS A 88 -0.64 -10.10 -2.02
N GLN A 89 -1.22 -10.08 -3.22
CA GLN A 89 -1.96 -11.21 -3.77
C GLN A 89 -1.07 -12.44 -4.01
N LEU A 90 0.24 -12.23 -4.23
CA LEU A 90 1.21 -13.30 -4.45
C LEU A 90 1.78 -13.87 -3.13
N VAL A 91 2.10 -13.01 -2.15
CA VAL A 91 2.86 -13.40 -0.94
C VAL A 91 2.27 -12.96 0.40
N ASN A 92 1.11 -12.31 0.43
CA ASN A 92 0.43 -11.82 1.63
C ASN A 92 1.28 -10.85 2.49
N CYS A 93 1.99 -9.90 1.86
CA CYS A 93 2.97 -9.05 2.55
C CYS A 93 2.42 -7.81 3.30
N LEU A 94 1.22 -7.34 2.98
CA LEU A 94 0.56 -6.19 3.61
C LEU A 94 -0.34 -6.64 4.76
N HIS A 95 -0.27 -5.93 5.89
CA HIS A 95 -1.17 -6.11 7.03
C HIS A 95 -2.37 -5.15 6.98
N GLU A 96 -2.15 -3.94 6.49
CA GLU A 96 -3.17 -2.90 6.34
C GLU A 96 -2.98 -2.21 4.99
N ILE A 97 -4.10 -1.88 4.34
CA ILE A 97 -4.11 -1.21 3.04
C ILE A 97 -4.98 0.04 3.14
N PHE A 98 -4.37 1.20 2.92
CA PHE A 98 -5.05 2.51 2.89
C PHE A 98 -4.65 3.28 1.62
N PHE A 99 -4.78 2.64 0.47
CA PHE A 99 -4.40 3.21 -0.83
C PHE A 99 -5.17 4.50 -1.17
N GLU A 100 -6.45 4.59 -0.82
CA GLU A 100 -7.26 5.79 -1.08
C GLU A 100 -6.72 7.00 -0.32
N ASP A 101 -6.41 6.83 0.98
CA ASP A 101 -5.83 7.89 1.80
C ASP A 101 -4.44 8.30 1.28
N ALA A 102 -3.62 7.33 0.87
CA ALA A 102 -2.32 7.61 0.26
C ALA A 102 -2.45 8.44 -1.03
N ILE A 103 -3.39 8.07 -1.91
CA ILE A 103 -3.68 8.81 -3.15
C ILE A 103 -4.24 10.20 -2.84
N GLN A 104 -5.08 10.34 -1.82
CA GLN A 104 -5.61 11.64 -1.41
C GLN A 104 -4.50 12.58 -0.91
N VAL A 105 -3.58 12.09 -0.06
CA VAL A 105 -2.41 12.86 0.36
C VAL A 105 -1.53 13.22 -0.83
N ALA A 106 -1.37 12.32 -1.81
CA ALA A 106 -0.62 12.59 -3.02
C ALA A 106 -1.23 13.74 -3.85
N LYS A 107 -2.56 13.78 -4.00
CA LYS A 107 -3.26 14.91 -4.66
C LYS A 107 -2.98 16.23 -3.96
N GLU A 108 -3.04 16.26 -2.62
CA GLU A 108 -2.73 17.46 -1.84
C GLU A 108 -1.28 17.94 -2.02
N LEU A 109 -0.34 17.01 -2.20
CA LEU A 109 1.06 17.34 -2.49
C LEU A 109 1.20 17.98 -3.86
N ASP A 110 0.57 17.41 -4.88
CA ASP A 110 0.58 17.97 -6.24
C ASP A 110 -0.07 19.36 -6.28
N GLU A 111 -1.23 19.53 -5.62
CA GLU A 111 -1.91 20.82 -5.49
C GLU A 111 -1.04 21.86 -4.78
N HIS A 112 -0.36 21.46 -3.69
CA HIS A 112 0.56 22.33 -2.96
C HIS A 112 1.73 22.80 -3.83
N LEU A 113 2.36 21.87 -4.57
CA LEU A 113 3.48 22.19 -5.46
C LEU A 113 3.02 23.13 -6.59
N ALA A 114 1.87 22.86 -7.20
CA ALA A 114 1.30 23.70 -8.25
C ALA A 114 0.95 25.11 -7.73
N ALA A 115 0.38 25.22 -6.54
CA ALA A 115 -0.05 26.51 -5.97
C ALA A 115 1.12 27.37 -5.46
N THR A 116 2.17 26.74 -4.90
CA THR A 116 3.25 27.47 -4.21
C THR A 116 4.57 27.49 -4.98
N GLY A 117 4.73 26.63 -5.99
CA GLY A 117 5.99 26.39 -6.69
C GLY A 117 7.07 25.78 -5.80
N LYS A 118 6.72 25.27 -4.62
CA LYS A 118 7.67 24.71 -3.64
C LYS A 118 7.19 23.35 -3.13
N PRO A 119 8.09 22.37 -2.95
CA PRO A 119 7.72 21.11 -2.33
C PRO A 119 7.42 21.30 -0.84
N LYS A 120 6.49 20.48 -0.32
CA LYS A 120 6.09 20.47 1.10
C LYS A 120 7.25 20.08 2.05
N GLY A 121 8.27 19.40 1.54
CA GLY A 121 9.44 18.96 2.31
C GLY A 121 10.38 18.07 1.50
N PRO A 122 11.48 17.57 2.11
CA PRO A 122 12.51 16.80 1.42
C PRO A 122 12.04 15.43 0.89
N LEU A 123 10.94 14.89 1.43
CA LEU A 123 10.35 13.61 1.01
C LEU A 123 9.05 13.81 0.21
N HIS A 124 8.85 14.99 -0.37
CA HIS A 124 7.64 15.30 -1.12
C HIS A 124 7.39 14.28 -2.23
N GLY A 125 6.21 13.64 -2.22
CA GLY A 125 5.79 12.67 -3.24
C GLY A 125 6.44 11.28 -3.14
N LEU A 126 7.27 11.01 -2.12
CA LEU A 126 7.86 9.68 -1.91
C LEU A 126 6.90 8.77 -1.12
N PRO A 127 6.44 7.62 -1.69
CA PRO A 127 5.64 6.65 -0.97
C PRO A 127 6.43 5.95 0.13
N VAL A 128 5.79 5.68 1.28
CA VAL A 128 6.40 5.01 2.43
C VAL A 128 5.50 3.88 2.91
N SER A 129 6.08 2.71 3.12
CA SER A 129 5.43 1.62 3.87
C SER A 129 5.93 1.62 5.32
N LEU A 130 5.03 1.28 6.24
CA LEU A 130 5.34 1.19 7.66
C LEU A 130 5.18 -0.25 8.12
N LYS A 131 6.07 -0.67 9.01
CA LYS A 131 5.91 -1.93 9.72
C LYS A 131 4.70 -1.80 10.67
N ASP A 132 3.93 -2.87 10.84
CA ASP A 132 2.74 -2.96 11.73
C ASP A 132 3.07 -2.83 13.24
N GLN A 133 4.22 -2.24 13.59
CA GLN A 133 4.62 -1.86 14.94
C GLN A 133 4.41 -0.36 15.20
N PHE A 134 4.13 0.42 14.16
CA PHE A 134 3.85 1.86 14.25
C PHE A 134 2.35 2.10 14.24
N HIS A 135 1.86 2.83 15.25
CA HIS A 135 0.47 3.24 15.31
C HIS A 135 0.20 4.34 14.28
N VAL A 136 -0.67 4.05 13.31
CA VAL A 136 -1.21 5.04 12.38
C VAL A 136 -2.62 5.38 12.82
N LYS A 137 -2.92 6.67 12.98
CA LYS A 137 -4.24 7.12 13.43
C LYS A 137 -5.33 6.59 12.49
N GLY A 138 -6.31 5.88 13.03
CA GLY A 138 -7.44 5.34 12.27
C GLY A 138 -7.18 3.99 11.59
N VAL A 139 -6.01 3.39 11.78
CA VAL A 139 -5.63 2.08 11.22
C VAL A 139 -5.30 1.13 12.36
N ASP A 140 -5.73 -0.13 12.24
CA ASP A 140 -5.41 -1.17 13.22
C ASP A 140 -3.91 -1.40 13.32
N THR A 141 -3.44 -1.82 14.49
CA THR A 141 -2.06 -2.26 14.73
C THR A 141 -2.11 -3.60 15.44
N THR A 142 -1.85 -4.68 14.71
CA THR A 142 -2.01 -6.05 15.24
C THR A 142 -0.69 -6.67 15.70
N MET A 143 0.44 -6.17 15.20
CA MET A 143 1.77 -6.75 15.34
C MET A 143 1.82 -8.25 14.95
N GLY A 144 0.90 -8.71 14.11
CA GLY A 144 0.77 -10.12 13.74
C GLY A 144 0.09 -11.02 14.77
N TYR A 145 -0.45 -10.47 15.85
CA TYR A 145 -1.21 -11.23 16.84
C TYR A 145 -2.71 -11.18 16.56
N VAL A 146 -3.33 -12.34 16.33
CA VAL A 146 -4.78 -12.46 16.09
C VAL A 146 -5.60 -11.92 17.25
N GLY A 147 -5.12 -12.07 18.49
CA GLY A 147 -5.78 -11.54 19.68
C GLY A 147 -5.78 -10.01 19.76
N TRP A 148 -5.06 -9.32 18.87
CA TRP A 148 -5.00 -7.86 18.83
C TRP A 148 -5.81 -7.24 17.68
N ILE A 149 -6.44 -8.07 16.84
CA ILE A 149 -7.45 -7.61 15.89
C ILE A 149 -8.57 -6.93 16.70
N GLU A 150 -8.98 -5.73 16.30
CA GLU A 150 -9.97 -4.88 16.99
C GLU A 150 -9.58 -4.39 18.40
N SER A 151 -8.32 -4.57 18.82
CA SER A 151 -7.85 -4.13 20.15
C SER A 151 -7.15 -2.77 20.17
N SER A 152 -6.83 -2.22 19.00
CA SER A 152 -6.19 -0.90 18.90
C SER A 152 -7.18 0.17 19.37
N PRO A 153 -6.80 1.07 20.30
CA PRO A 153 -7.69 2.13 20.73
C PRO A 153 -8.02 2.99 19.52
N GLN A 154 -9.28 2.97 19.08
CA GLN A 154 -9.82 4.01 18.23
C GLN A 154 -9.55 5.31 18.97
N SER A 155 -8.66 6.15 18.45
CA SER A 155 -8.38 7.47 19.02
C SER A 155 -9.56 8.39 18.73
N GLY A 156 -10.68 8.09 19.38
CA GLY A 156 -11.85 8.94 19.56
C GLY A 156 -11.92 9.31 21.05
N GLY A 157 -11.52 10.53 21.36
CA GLY A 157 -11.54 11.09 22.70
C GLY A 157 -10.67 12.34 22.78
N GLU A 158 -11.28 13.46 22.37
CA GLU A 158 -10.93 14.89 22.58
C GLU A 158 -9.49 15.37 22.27
#